data_AF-A0ABD2QT78-F1
#
_entry.id   AF-A0ABD2QT78-F1
#
_cell.length_a   1.000
_cell.length_b   1.000
_cell.length_c   1.000
_cell.angle_alpha   90.00
_cell.angle_beta   90.00
_cell.angle_gamma   90.00
#
_symmetry.space_group_name_H-M   'P 1'
#
loop_
_entity.id
_entity.type
_entity.pdbx_description
1 polymer ?
#
loop_
_entity_poly.entity_id
_entity_poly.type
_entity_poly.pdbx_seq_one_letter_code
_entity_poly.pdbx_strand_id
1 'polypeptide(L)'
;MAAADHRKRQQSNGKLSWLCPFTKSIFPAKRRLRLDPSNNLYFPYEPGKQAKSAIKIKNTSKSFVAFKFQTTAPKSCYMRPPGGILVPGESLIATVFKFIEQPENNEKPIDQKTKVKFKIISLKVKEGTDYVPELFDEQKDKVSIERTLKVVFLDPERPSPALDKLKRQLAQAEAATEAEKKPPVDTGPKVVGEGLIVDEWKERRERYLARQQVEAVDSVKQ
;
A
#
# COMPACT_ATOMS: atom_id res chain seq x y z
N MET A 1 -16.39 33.39 83.68
CA MET A 1 -15.10 33.10 83.03
C MET A 1 -15.05 31.63 82.66
N ALA A 2 -14.53 31.35 81.47
CA ALA A 2 -14.74 30.16 80.65
C ALA A 2 -14.14 28.86 81.18
N ALA A 3 -14.69 27.73 80.72
CA ALA A 3 -13.90 26.60 80.21
C ALA A 3 -14.76 25.74 79.27
N ALA A 4 -14.27 25.60 78.04
CA ALA A 4 -14.82 24.76 76.99
C ALA A 4 -14.21 23.36 77.06
N ASP A 5 -15.05 22.34 76.84
CA ASP A 5 -14.66 20.97 76.55
C ASP A 5 -15.24 20.62 75.19
N HIS A 6 -14.42 20.25 74.19
CA HIS A 6 -14.85 19.58 72.95
C HIS A 6 -13.65 18.85 72.27
N ARG A 7 -13.67 17.52 72.38
CA ARG A 7 -13.58 16.51 71.30
C ARG A 7 -12.40 16.51 70.28
N LYS A 8 -11.58 15.44 70.40
CA LYS A 8 -10.88 14.61 69.38
C LYS A 8 -10.70 15.15 67.95
N ARG A 9 -9.47 15.02 67.42
CA ARG A 9 -9.16 14.30 66.16
C ARG A 9 -7.66 14.01 66.02
N GLN A 10 -7.32 12.72 65.93
CA GLN A 10 -6.02 12.23 65.48
C GLN A 10 -5.88 12.46 63.97
N GLN A 11 -4.76 13.02 63.53
CA GLN A 11 -4.35 13.08 62.13
C GLN A 11 -3.77 11.72 61.70
N SER A 12 -4.45 11.03 60.80
CA SER A 12 -3.91 9.87 60.09
C SER A 12 -3.03 10.36 58.94
N ASN A 13 -1.78 9.95 58.96
CA ASN A 13 -0.78 10.24 57.94
C ASN A 13 -0.92 9.20 56.82
N GLY A 14 -1.67 9.51 55.76
CA GLY A 14 -1.86 8.65 54.60
C GLY A 14 -1.12 9.17 53.38
N LYS A 15 0.12 8.72 53.15
CA LYS A 15 0.80 8.87 51.85
C LYS A 15 0.13 7.95 50.84
N LEU A 16 -0.74 8.52 50.00
CA LEU A 16 -1.35 7.80 48.88
C LEU A 16 -0.38 7.86 47.68
N SER A 17 0.38 6.79 47.48
CA SER A 17 1.21 6.61 46.28
C SER A 17 0.29 6.41 45.07
N TRP A 18 0.07 7.47 44.31
CA TRP A 18 -0.53 7.40 42.98
C TRP A 18 0.43 6.68 42.03
N LEU A 19 0.23 5.38 41.83
CA LEU A 19 0.77 4.69 40.67
C LEU A 19 -0.08 5.11 39.47
N CYS A 20 0.47 5.92 38.57
CA CYS A 20 -0.16 6.19 37.28
C CYS A 20 -0.20 4.89 36.47
N PRO A 21 -1.37 4.31 36.16
CA PRO A 21 -1.44 3.23 35.21
C PRO A 21 -1.00 3.76 33.85
N PHE A 22 -0.04 3.05 33.26
CA PHE A 22 0.56 3.27 31.94
C PHE A 22 -0.44 3.89 30.95
N THR A 23 -0.30 5.19 30.69
CA THR A 23 -1.10 5.87 29.67
C THR A 23 -0.64 5.34 28.32
N LYS A 24 -1.39 4.38 27.76
CA LYS A 24 -1.27 4.04 26.34
C LYS A 24 -1.53 5.33 25.57
N SER A 25 -0.44 5.93 25.09
CA SER A 25 -0.45 7.14 24.27
C SER A 25 -1.60 7.08 23.25
N ILE A 26 -2.56 8.00 23.39
CA ILE A 26 -3.73 8.16 22.52
C ILE A 26 -3.31 8.77 21.16
N PHE A 27 -2.03 9.13 20.99
CA PHE A 27 -1.54 9.66 19.72
C PHE A 27 -1.54 8.56 18.65
N PRO A 28 -2.15 8.82 17.47
CA PRO A 28 -2.09 7.90 16.37
C PRO A 28 -0.62 7.59 16.07
N ALA A 29 -0.29 6.30 15.89
CA ALA A 29 1.06 5.88 15.59
C ALA A 29 1.62 6.74 14.45
N LYS A 30 2.74 7.42 14.71
CA LYS A 30 3.34 8.36 13.77
C LYS A 30 3.65 7.60 12.47
N ARG A 31 3.00 8.01 11.38
CA ARG A 31 3.19 7.43 10.04
C ARG A 31 4.67 7.51 9.66
N ARG A 32 5.22 6.44 9.12
CA ARG A 32 6.64 6.37 8.72
C ARG A 32 6.81 6.83 7.28
N LEU A 33 5.78 6.59 6.46
CA LEU A 33 5.77 6.88 5.04
C LEU A 33 4.85 8.07 4.72
N ARG A 34 5.35 8.98 3.87
CA ARG A 34 4.55 10.02 3.24
C ARG A 34 4.23 9.59 1.82
N LEU A 35 2.94 9.59 1.49
CA LEU A 35 2.44 9.26 0.18
C LEU A 35 2.06 10.51 -0.61
N ASP A 36 2.32 10.49 -1.90
CA ASP A 36 1.89 11.52 -2.83
C ASP A 36 1.48 10.90 -4.20
N PRO A 37 0.17 10.89 -4.54
CA PRO A 37 -0.96 11.46 -3.80
C PRO A 37 -1.25 10.81 -2.43
N SER A 38 -1.83 11.58 -1.50
CA SER A 38 -1.90 11.21 -0.07
C SER A 38 -3.02 10.22 0.29
N ASN A 39 -4.18 10.33 -0.38
CA ASN A 39 -5.40 9.59 -0.03
C ASN A 39 -6.06 8.86 -1.21
N ASN A 40 -5.67 9.18 -2.44
CA ASN A 40 -6.33 8.70 -3.65
C ASN A 40 -5.31 8.16 -4.64
N LEU A 41 -5.65 7.14 -5.38
CA LEU A 41 -4.98 6.72 -6.61
C LEU A 41 -5.84 7.14 -7.79
N TYR A 42 -5.22 7.82 -8.76
CA TYR A 42 -5.89 8.35 -9.92
C TYR A 42 -5.64 7.44 -11.13
N PHE A 43 -6.71 7.02 -11.81
CA PHE A 43 -6.63 6.20 -13.00
C PHE A 43 -7.40 6.89 -14.13
N PRO A 44 -6.83 7.04 -15.33
CA PRO A 44 -7.60 7.40 -16.51
C PRO A 44 -8.70 6.36 -16.74
N TYR A 45 -9.92 6.80 -16.99
CA TYR A 45 -11.07 5.92 -17.20
C TYR A 45 -11.09 5.40 -18.63
N GLU A 46 -10.71 4.14 -18.79
CA GLU A 46 -10.74 3.43 -20.07
C GLU A 46 -11.33 2.02 -19.88
N PRO A 47 -12.65 1.85 -20.07
CA PRO A 47 -13.33 0.57 -19.90
C PRO A 47 -12.74 -0.54 -20.78
N GLY A 48 -12.50 -1.71 -20.18
CA GLY A 48 -11.94 -2.89 -20.84
C GLY A 48 -10.42 -2.84 -21.03
N LYS A 49 -9.75 -1.79 -20.53
CA LYS A 49 -8.31 -1.63 -20.64
C LYS A 49 -7.62 -1.68 -19.28
N GLN A 50 -6.31 -1.93 -19.31
CA GLN A 50 -5.44 -1.78 -18.16
C GLN A 50 -4.99 -0.33 -18.04
N ALA A 51 -5.43 0.34 -16.99
CA ALA A 51 -5.00 1.68 -16.63
C ALA A 51 -3.80 1.64 -15.66
N LYS A 52 -2.97 2.68 -15.71
CA LYS A 52 -1.85 2.89 -14.78
C LYS A 52 -2.11 4.11 -13.89
N SER A 53 -1.71 3.98 -12.64
CA SER A 53 -1.59 5.06 -11.66
C SER A 53 -0.15 5.12 -11.14
N ALA A 54 0.25 6.24 -10.55
CA ALA A 54 1.56 6.37 -9.92
C ALA A 54 1.40 6.93 -8.50
N ILE A 55 2.26 6.47 -7.60
CA ILE A 55 2.31 6.97 -6.23
C ILE A 55 3.75 7.09 -5.76
N LYS A 56 4.11 8.28 -5.29
CA LYS A 56 5.39 8.51 -4.63
C LYS A 56 5.28 8.11 -3.17
N ILE A 57 6.20 7.26 -2.73
CA ILE A 57 6.34 6.78 -1.35
C ILE A 57 7.66 7.32 -0.82
N LYS A 58 7.63 8.15 0.22
CA LYS A 58 8.83 8.69 0.87
C LYS A 58 8.94 8.22 2.30
N ASN A 59 10.08 7.65 2.68
CA ASN A 59 10.40 7.40 4.08
C ASN A 59 10.74 8.73 4.77
N THR A 60 9.92 9.11 5.74
CA THR A 60 10.10 10.34 6.54
C THR A 60 10.63 10.06 7.94
N SER A 61 10.86 8.79 8.26
CA SER A 61 11.40 8.35 9.53
C SER A 61 12.94 8.36 9.53
N LYS A 62 13.53 8.22 10.72
CA LYS A 62 14.98 8.05 10.91
C LYS A 62 15.41 6.57 10.89
N SER A 63 14.56 5.65 10.42
CA SER A 63 14.84 4.22 10.41
C SER A 63 14.58 3.64 9.04
N PHE A 64 15.14 2.47 8.75
CA PHE A 64 14.82 1.69 7.56
C PHE A 64 13.38 1.19 7.66
N VAL A 65 12.65 1.27 6.56
CA VAL A 65 11.22 0.93 6.52
C VAL A 65 10.95 -0.01 5.37
N ALA A 66 10.56 -1.24 5.69
CA ALA A 66 9.95 -2.12 4.73
C ALA A 66 8.51 -1.67 4.46
N PHE A 67 8.08 -1.69 3.20
CA PHE A 67 6.69 -1.44 2.81
C PHE A 67 6.13 -2.58 1.96
N LYS A 68 4.81 -2.74 1.99
CA LYS A 68 4.08 -3.74 1.19
C LYS A 68 2.75 -3.17 0.73
N PHE A 69 2.41 -3.44 -0.53
CA PHE A 69 1.10 -3.14 -1.09
C PHE A 69 0.13 -4.29 -0.83
N GLN A 70 -1.08 -3.93 -0.39
CA GLN A 70 -2.19 -4.86 -0.20
C GLN A 70 -3.43 -4.29 -0.89
N THR A 71 -4.22 -5.17 -1.49
CA THR A 71 -5.47 -4.81 -2.17
C THR A 71 -6.55 -5.85 -1.88
N THR A 72 -7.80 -5.40 -1.84
CA THR A 72 -8.97 -6.30 -1.81
C THR A 72 -9.35 -6.81 -3.21
N ALA A 73 -8.67 -6.38 -4.27
CA ALA A 73 -8.87 -6.82 -5.65
C ALA A 73 -7.55 -7.26 -6.31
N PRO A 74 -6.90 -8.34 -5.83
CA PRO A 74 -5.60 -8.79 -6.35
C PRO A 74 -5.67 -9.33 -7.78
N LYS A 75 -6.86 -9.73 -8.26
CA LYS A 75 -7.06 -10.24 -9.63
C LYS A 75 -6.96 -9.13 -10.69
N SER A 76 -7.43 -7.93 -10.35
CA SER A 76 -7.54 -6.80 -11.27
C SER A 76 -6.62 -5.64 -10.92
N CYS A 77 -5.83 -5.71 -9.82
CA CYS A 77 -4.91 -4.64 -9.47
C CYS A 77 -3.65 -5.11 -8.74
N TYR A 78 -2.50 -4.56 -9.13
CA TYR A 78 -1.19 -4.82 -8.51
C TYR A 78 -0.27 -3.59 -8.60
N MET A 79 0.81 -3.57 -7.80
CA MET A 79 1.79 -2.48 -7.76
C MET A 79 3.18 -2.99 -8.14
N ARG A 80 3.97 -2.15 -8.81
CA ARG A 80 5.39 -2.40 -9.12
C ARG A 80 6.28 -1.26 -8.56
N PRO A 81 7.27 -1.59 -7.71
CA PRO A 81 7.45 -2.89 -7.04
C PRO A 81 6.30 -3.16 -6.03
N PRO A 82 5.99 -4.43 -5.70
CA PRO A 82 4.91 -4.78 -4.76
C PRO A 82 5.25 -4.43 -3.30
N GLY A 83 6.53 -4.29 -3.00
CA GLY A 83 7.11 -3.94 -1.72
C GLY A 83 8.61 -3.71 -1.86
N GLY A 84 9.25 -3.32 -0.77
CA GLY A 84 10.68 -3.05 -0.73
C GLY A 84 11.08 -2.41 0.58
N ILE A 85 12.36 -2.07 0.74
CA ILE A 85 12.88 -1.33 1.89
C ILE A 85 13.30 0.06 1.42
N LEU A 86 12.90 1.07 2.17
CA LEU A 86 13.34 2.45 1.97
C LEU A 86 14.24 2.88 3.12
N VAL A 87 15.42 3.40 2.80
CA VAL A 87 16.33 4.00 3.78
C VAL A 87 15.76 5.33 4.27
N PRO A 88 16.24 5.88 5.42
CA PRO A 88 15.77 7.17 5.91
C PRO A 88 15.88 8.28 4.85
N GLY A 89 14.76 8.97 4.57
CA GLY A 89 14.71 10.07 3.61
C GLY A 89 14.51 9.66 2.14
N GLU A 90 14.68 8.38 1.81
CA GLU A 90 14.53 7.86 0.44
C GLU A 90 13.09 7.99 -0.06
N SER A 91 12.95 8.11 -1.39
CA SER A 91 11.65 8.05 -2.04
C SER A 91 11.68 7.23 -3.31
N LEU A 92 10.61 6.47 -3.51
CA LEU A 92 10.33 5.67 -4.69
C LEU A 92 9.04 6.16 -5.34
N ILE A 93 8.92 6.06 -6.66
CA ILE A 93 7.65 6.20 -7.37
C ILE A 93 7.23 4.81 -7.85
N ALA A 94 6.16 4.28 -7.25
CA ALA A 94 5.60 3.00 -7.62
C ALA A 94 4.48 3.16 -8.63
N THR A 95 4.41 2.24 -9.60
CA THR A 95 3.32 2.19 -10.59
C THR A 95 2.27 1.19 -10.14
N VAL A 96 1.00 1.61 -10.11
CA VAL A 96 -0.14 0.74 -9.79
C VAL A 96 -0.91 0.47 -11.07
N PHE A 97 -1.10 -0.80 -11.40
CA PHE A 97 -1.83 -1.25 -12.58
C PHE A 97 -3.22 -1.69 -12.15
N LYS A 98 -4.27 -1.27 -12.87
CA LYS A 98 -5.64 -1.72 -12.62
C LYS A 98 -6.36 -2.01 -13.93
N PHE A 99 -6.98 -3.17 -14.04
CA PHE A 99 -7.93 -3.44 -15.12
C PHE A 99 -9.27 -2.76 -14.81
N ILE A 100 -9.78 -1.98 -15.75
CA ILE A 100 -11.06 -1.29 -15.63
C ILE A 100 -12.09 -2.18 -16.31
N GLU A 101 -12.97 -2.79 -15.53
CA GLU A 101 -14.05 -3.64 -16.04
C GLU A 101 -15.04 -2.79 -16.84
N GLN A 102 -15.51 -3.34 -17.98
CA GLN A 102 -16.60 -2.72 -18.74
C GLN A 102 -17.91 -2.94 -17.97
N PRO A 103 -18.74 -1.91 -17.79
CA PRO A 103 -20.05 -2.11 -17.20
C PRO A 103 -20.90 -3.00 -18.14
N GLU A 104 -21.36 -4.14 -17.64
CA GLU A 104 -22.13 -5.12 -18.41
C GLU A 104 -23.62 -4.73 -18.57
N ASN A 105 -24.09 -3.72 -17.83
CA ASN A 105 -25.46 -3.22 -17.87
C ASN A 105 -25.44 -1.68 -17.85
N ASN A 106 -26.48 -1.02 -18.38
CA ASN A 106 -26.64 0.45 -18.51
C ASN A 106 -26.63 1.23 -17.16
N GLU A 107 -26.06 0.69 -16.09
CA GLU A 107 -25.79 1.41 -14.86
C GLU A 107 -24.64 2.39 -15.06
N LYS A 108 -24.88 3.66 -14.71
CA LYS A 108 -23.88 4.72 -14.81
C LYS A 108 -22.62 4.32 -14.02
N PRO A 109 -21.43 4.28 -14.65
CA PRO A 109 -20.18 3.84 -14.03
C PRO A 109 -19.71 4.72 -12.85
N ILE A 110 -20.34 5.88 -12.65
CA ILE A 110 -20.01 6.87 -11.62
C ILE A 110 -20.42 6.40 -10.20
N ASP A 111 -21.43 5.52 -10.08
CA ASP A 111 -21.87 5.01 -8.77
C ASP A 111 -21.21 3.70 -8.34
N GLN A 112 -20.31 3.15 -9.16
CA GLN A 112 -19.32 2.18 -8.69
C GLN A 112 -18.26 2.89 -7.84
N LYS A 113 -18.70 3.48 -6.72
CA LYS A 113 -17.86 3.89 -5.59
C LYS A 113 -16.99 2.69 -5.24
N THR A 114 -15.77 2.72 -5.75
CA THR A 114 -14.95 1.53 -5.90
C THR A 114 -14.69 0.95 -4.52
N LYS A 115 -15.35 -0.17 -4.18
CA LYS A 115 -15.20 -0.87 -2.89
C LYS A 115 -13.78 -1.41 -2.68
N VAL A 116 -12.94 -1.36 -3.72
CA VAL A 116 -11.55 -1.77 -3.68
C VAL A 116 -10.75 -0.85 -2.76
N LYS A 117 -10.19 -1.43 -1.69
CA LYS A 117 -9.33 -0.74 -0.75
C LYS A 117 -7.89 -1.09 -1.05
N PHE A 118 -7.09 -0.08 -1.37
CA PHE A 118 -5.65 -0.19 -1.49
C PHE A 118 -5.00 0.21 -0.18
N LYS A 119 -4.11 -0.63 0.33
CA LYS A 119 -3.40 -0.36 1.58
C LYS A 119 -1.91 -0.40 1.31
N ILE A 120 -1.21 0.65 1.77
CA ILE A 120 0.23 0.59 1.98
C ILE A 120 0.42 0.33 3.46
N ILE A 121 1.13 -0.75 3.78
CA ILE A 121 1.55 -1.08 5.13
C ILE A 121 3.06 -0.94 5.24
N SER A 122 3.56 -0.74 6.46
CA SER A 122 4.98 -0.58 6.73
C SER A 122 5.41 -1.36 7.96
N LEU A 123 6.70 -1.71 7.99
CA LEU A 123 7.39 -2.31 9.11
C LEU A 123 8.74 -1.60 9.29
N LYS A 124 9.08 -1.21 10.52
CA LYS A 124 10.42 -0.72 10.82
C LYS A 124 11.38 -1.91 10.86
N VAL A 125 12.47 -1.83 10.10
CA VAL A 125 13.50 -2.87 10.02
C VAL A 125 14.86 -2.31 10.44
N LYS A 126 15.85 -3.21 10.61
CA LYS A 126 17.23 -2.80 10.87
C LYS A 126 17.93 -2.45 9.56
N GLU A 127 19.01 -1.71 9.66
CA GLU A 127 19.94 -1.53 8.55
C GLU A 127 20.50 -2.89 8.11
N GLY A 128 20.76 -3.05 6.80
CA GLY A 128 21.26 -4.31 6.24
C GLY A 128 20.26 -5.47 6.23
N THR A 129 18.98 -5.22 6.53
CA THR A 129 17.92 -6.23 6.35
C THR A 129 17.53 -6.31 4.88
N ASP A 130 17.48 -7.52 4.32
CA ASP A 130 16.95 -7.75 2.98
C ASP A 130 15.42 -7.78 2.98
N TYR A 131 14.81 -7.37 1.86
CA TYR A 131 13.36 -7.41 1.75
C TYR A 131 12.87 -8.85 1.55
N VAL A 132 12.09 -9.33 2.52
CA VAL A 132 11.44 -10.64 2.48
C VAL A 132 9.97 -10.45 2.88
N PRO A 133 8.98 -10.82 2.04
CA PRO A 133 7.56 -10.60 2.31
C PRO A 133 7.05 -11.15 3.65
N GLU A 134 7.69 -12.21 4.14
CA GLU A 134 7.42 -12.96 5.38
C GLU A 134 7.72 -12.13 6.63
N LEU A 135 8.56 -11.08 6.55
CA LEU A 135 8.83 -10.17 7.67
C LEU A 135 7.55 -9.54 8.24
N PHE A 136 6.57 -9.30 7.37
CA PHE A 136 5.27 -8.76 7.77
C PHE A 136 4.42 -9.78 8.54
N ASP A 137 4.64 -11.07 8.29
CA ASP A 137 3.95 -12.16 8.97
C ASP A 137 4.61 -12.52 10.31
N GLU A 138 5.94 -12.43 10.40
CA GLU A 138 6.70 -12.62 11.64
C GLU A 138 6.49 -11.49 12.65
N GLN A 139 6.31 -10.25 12.15
CA GLN A 139 6.24 -9.05 12.99
C GLN A 139 4.89 -8.33 12.90
N LYS A 140 3.79 -9.09 12.81
CA LYS A 140 2.42 -8.57 12.63
C LYS A 140 2.06 -7.45 13.60
N ASP A 141 2.46 -7.56 14.87
CA ASP A 141 2.15 -6.56 15.90
C ASP A 141 2.88 -5.22 15.71
N LYS A 142 3.96 -5.20 14.93
CA LYS A 142 4.77 -4.01 14.62
C LYS A 142 4.42 -3.40 13.27
N VAL A 143 3.65 -4.12 12.45
CA VAL A 143 3.16 -3.64 11.16
C VAL A 143 2.22 -2.46 11.41
N SER A 144 2.41 -1.40 10.65
CA SER A 144 1.55 -0.23 10.67
C SER A 144 0.90 -0.07 9.31
N ILE A 145 -0.42 0.06 9.28
CA ILE A 145 -1.08 0.59 8.09
C ILE A 145 -0.57 2.02 7.93
N GLU A 146 -0.18 2.46 6.73
CA GLU A 146 0.27 3.83 6.45
C GLU A 146 -0.83 4.66 5.79
N ARG A 147 -1.48 4.09 4.77
CA ARG A 147 -2.68 4.67 4.16
C ARG A 147 -3.58 3.60 3.60
N THR A 148 -4.88 3.89 3.64
CA THR A 148 -5.88 3.23 2.79
C THR A 148 -6.27 4.23 1.70
N LEU A 149 -5.91 3.94 0.46
CA LEU A 149 -6.12 4.80 -0.69
C LEU A 149 -7.43 4.46 -1.38
N LYS A 150 -8.14 5.49 -1.83
CA LYS A 150 -9.36 5.37 -2.64
C LYS A 150 -9.02 5.45 -4.12
N VAL A 151 -9.84 4.84 -4.97
CA VAL A 151 -9.73 5.02 -6.42
C VAL A 151 -10.53 6.24 -6.84
N VAL A 152 -9.91 7.06 -7.69
CA VAL A 152 -10.58 8.13 -8.41
C VAL A 152 -10.32 7.94 -9.90
N PHE A 153 -11.38 7.87 -10.68
CA PHE A 153 -11.28 7.82 -12.13
C PHE A 153 -11.23 9.23 -12.70
N LEU A 154 -10.30 9.44 -13.63
CA LEU A 154 -10.11 10.69 -14.34
C LEU A 154 -10.57 10.51 -15.79
N ASP A 155 -11.20 11.53 -16.33
CA ASP A 155 -11.48 11.61 -17.76
C ASP A 155 -10.18 11.93 -18.52
N PRO A 156 -9.70 11.07 -19.45
CA PRO A 156 -8.47 11.30 -20.19
C PRO A 156 -8.55 12.49 -21.16
N GLU A 157 -9.75 12.84 -21.64
CA GLU A 157 -9.97 13.93 -22.60
C GLU A 157 -10.02 15.28 -21.90
N ARG A 158 -10.35 15.29 -20.61
CA ARG A 158 -10.43 16.52 -19.82
C ARG A 158 -9.12 16.81 -19.08
N PRO A 159 -8.37 17.86 -19.46
CA PRO A 159 -7.14 18.22 -18.76
C PRO A 159 -7.46 18.59 -17.31
N SER A 160 -6.61 18.11 -16.39
CA SER A 160 -6.72 18.43 -14.97
C SER A 160 -5.34 18.36 -14.30
N PRO A 161 -5.09 19.15 -13.24
CA PRO A 161 -3.82 19.11 -12.51
C PRO A 161 -3.47 17.70 -11.98
N ALA A 162 -4.50 16.91 -11.63
CA ALA A 162 -4.32 15.53 -11.17
C ALA A 162 -3.84 14.61 -12.31
N LEU A 163 -4.41 14.76 -13.51
CA LEU A 163 -4.01 14.00 -14.69
C LEU A 163 -2.58 14.36 -15.13
N ASP A 164 -2.24 15.64 -15.12
CA ASP A 164 -0.89 16.11 -15.49
C ASP A 164 0.16 15.60 -14.52
N LYS A 165 -0.13 15.67 -13.21
CA LYS A 165 0.74 15.11 -12.18
C LYS A 165 0.92 13.61 -12.35
N LEU A 166 -0.17 12.89 -12.61
CA LEU A 166 -0.13 11.45 -12.84
C LEU A 166 0.78 11.11 -14.03
N LYS A 167 0.60 11.79 -15.17
CA LYS A 167 1.44 11.59 -16.36
C LYS A 167 2.93 11.82 -16.04
N ARG A 168 3.27 12.88 -15.31
CA ARG A 168 4.65 13.18 -14.87
C ARG A 168 5.23 12.07 -13.98
N GLN A 169 4.46 11.61 -13.00
CA GLN A 169 4.92 10.55 -12.08
C GLN A 169 5.09 9.21 -12.80
N LEU A 170 4.21 8.87 -13.73
CA LEU A 170 4.35 7.67 -14.57
C LEU A 170 5.63 7.72 -15.42
N ALA A 171 5.89 8.85 -16.09
CA ALA A 171 7.12 9.03 -16.86
C ALA A 171 8.39 8.89 -15.99
N GLN A 172 8.37 9.45 -14.77
CA GLN A 172 9.47 9.29 -13.82
C GLN A 172 9.65 7.84 -13.36
N ALA A 173 8.57 7.11 -13.10
CA ALA A 173 8.63 5.71 -12.72
C ALA A 173 9.19 4.85 -13.87
N GLU A 174 8.74 5.10 -15.11
CA GLU A 174 9.24 4.39 -16.30
C GLU A 174 10.73 4.66 -16.51
N ALA A 175 11.16 5.93 -16.43
CA ALA A 175 12.58 6.29 -16.52
C ALA A 175 13.44 5.63 -15.44
N ALA A 176 12.95 5.54 -14.19
CA ALA A 176 13.64 4.83 -13.12
C ALA A 176 13.79 3.33 -13.42
N THR A 177 12.73 2.68 -13.90
CA THR A 177 12.79 1.26 -14.29
C THR A 177 13.64 1.00 -15.53
N GLU A 178 13.80 1.98 -16.43
CA GLU A 178 14.70 1.87 -17.57
C GLU A 178 16.17 2.04 -17.15
N ALA A 179 16.44 2.94 -16.20
CA ALA A 179 17.77 3.14 -15.65
C ALA A 179 18.32 1.88 -14.97
N GLU A 180 17.48 1.13 -14.25
CA GLU A 180 17.87 -0.17 -13.66
C GLU A 180 18.18 -1.26 -14.70
N LYS A 181 17.60 -1.17 -15.90
CA LYS A 181 17.80 -2.16 -16.98
C LYS A 181 19.04 -1.89 -17.84
N LYS A 182 19.60 -0.68 -17.80
CA LYS A 182 20.83 -0.37 -18.54
C LYS A 182 22.01 -0.98 -17.78
N PRO A 183 22.74 -1.96 -18.35
CA PRO A 183 23.92 -2.48 -17.67
C PRO A 183 24.98 -1.37 -17.55
N PRO A 184 25.75 -1.32 -16.46
CA PRO A 184 27.00 -0.57 -16.46
C PRO A 184 27.90 -1.18 -17.55
N VAL A 185 28.42 -0.34 -18.43
CA VAL A 185 29.47 -0.73 -19.37
C VAL A 185 30.72 -1.04 -18.55
N ASP A 186 30.99 -2.33 -18.29
CA ASP A 186 32.24 -3.06 -18.58
C ASP A 186 32.47 -4.29 -17.64
N THR A 187 32.91 -5.40 -18.27
CA THR A 187 33.47 -6.68 -17.75
C THR A 187 32.67 -7.67 -16.86
N GLY A 188 32.44 -8.88 -17.39
CA GLY A 188 32.33 -10.15 -16.62
C GLY A 188 30.99 -10.92 -16.69
N PRO A 189 30.98 -12.27 -16.75
CA PRO A 189 29.84 -13.05 -17.26
C PRO A 189 28.65 -13.14 -16.30
N LYS A 190 27.46 -12.92 -16.87
CA LYS A 190 26.13 -12.90 -16.25
C LYS A 190 25.62 -14.31 -15.92
N VAL A 191 25.21 -14.52 -14.67
CA VAL A 191 24.14 -15.46 -14.32
C VAL A 191 22.89 -14.61 -14.06
N VAL A 192 22.07 -14.43 -15.10
CA VAL A 192 20.78 -13.73 -15.03
C VAL A 192 19.70 -14.80 -14.96
N GLY A 193 19.09 -14.94 -13.79
CA GLY A 193 17.89 -15.73 -13.54
C GLY A 193 16.75 -14.85 -13.06
N GLU A 194 16.42 -13.79 -13.78
CA GLU A 194 15.22 -12.98 -13.52
C GLU A 194 14.38 -12.87 -14.79
N GLY A 195 13.56 -13.91 -15.02
CA GLY A 195 12.66 -13.98 -16.17
C GLY A 195 11.44 -14.89 -15.96
N LEU A 196 11.09 -15.26 -14.73
CA LEU A 196 10.10 -16.34 -14.51
C LEU A 196 8.75 -15.91 -13.91
N ILE A 197 8.60 -14.70 -13.37
CA ILE A 197 7.36 -14.34 -12.66
C ILE A 197 6.26 -13.82 -13.61
N VAL A 198 6.61 -13.27 -14.78
CA VAL A 198 5.61 -12.74 -15.73
C VAL A 198 4.88 -13.87 -16.46
N ASP A 199 5.59 -14.94 -16.81
CA ASP A 199 5.04 -16.05 -17.60
C ASP A 199 4.16 -16.97 -16.76
N GLU A 200 4.52 -17.22 -15.49
CA GLU A 200 3.75 -18.11 -14.62
C GLU A 200 2.33 -17.57 -14.33
N TRP A 201 2.17 -16.25 -14.27
CA TRP A 201 0.88 -15.61 -14.00
C TRP A 201 -0.01 -15.52 -15.25
N LYS A 202 0.61 -15.37 -16.43
CA LYS A 202 -0.09 -15.41 -17.72
C LYS A 202 -0.60 -16.82 -18.00
N GLU A 203 0.26 -17.81 -17.78
CA GLU A 203 -0.07 -19.23 -17.98
C GLU A 203 -1.15 -19.71 -17.00
N ARG A 204 -1.14 -19.22 -15.75
CA ARG A 204 -2.18 -19.54 -14.76
C ARG A 204 -3.55 -18.93 -15.10
N ARG A 205 -3.57 -17.77 -15.78
CA ARG A 205 -4.79 -17.14 -16.31
C ARG A 205 -5.31 -17.91 -17.53
N GLU A 206 -4.44 -18.32 -18.44
CA GLU A 206 -4.79 -19.12 -19.62
C GLU A 206 -5.33 -20.50 -19.23
N ARG A 207 -4.71 -21.19 -18.25
CA ARG A 207 -5.24 -22.46 -17.71
C ARG A 207 -6.60 -22.32 -17.05
N TYR A 208 -6.92 -21.15 -16.47
CA TYR A 208 -8.23 -20.90 -15.87
C TYR A 208 -9.31 -20.61 -16.94
N LEU A 209 -8.98 -19.82 -17.97
CA LEU A 209 -9.89 -19.60 -19.11
C LEU A 209 -10.17 -20.90 -19.89
N ALA A 210 -9.16 -21.75 -20.05
CA ALA A 210 -9.33 -23.06 -20.70
C ALA A 210 -10.32 -23.96 -19.94
N ARG A 211 -10.31 -23.93 -18.59
CA ARG A 211 -11.25 -24.72 -17.78
C ARG A 211 -12.69 -24.20 -17.89
N GLN A 212 -12.90 -22.89 -17.96
CA GLN A 212 -14.25 -22.34 -18.14
C GLN A 212 -14.86 -22.63 -19.52
N GLN A 213 -14.04 -22.71 -20.57
CA GLN A 213 -14.53 -23.11 -21.90
C GLN A 213 -14.90 -24.60 -21.96
N VAL A 214 -14.22 -25.46 -21.19
CA VAL A 214 -14.56 -26.90 -21.12
C VAL A 214 -15.85 -27.12 -20.33
N GLU A 215 -16.03 -26.48 -19.17
CA GLU A 215 -17.28 -26.58 -18.39
C GLU A 215 -18.50 -26.00 -19.11
N ALA A 216 -18.33 -24.94 -19.92
CA ALA A 216 -19.41 -24.36 -20.72
C ALA A 216 -19.84 -25.26 -21.90
N VAL A 217 -18.94 -26.08 -22.43
CA VAL A 217 -19.22 -27.00 -23.55
C VAL A 217 -19.86 -28.30 -23.04
N ASP A 218 -19.51 -28.77 -21.84
CA ASP A 218 -20.12 -29.95 -21.23
C ASP A 218 -21.56 -29.69 -20.74
N SER A 219 -21.89 -28.45 -20.39
CA SER A 219 -23.26 -28.07 -19.97
C SER A 219 -24.25 -27.88 -21.14
N VAL A 220 -23.78 -27.91 -22.40
CA VAL A 220 -24.61 -27.81 -23.62
C VAL A 220 -24.93 -29.20 -24.22
N LYS A 221 -24.38 -30.29 -23.66
CA LYS A 221 -24.58 -31.67 -24.13
C LYS A 221 -25.35 -32.59 -23.18
N GLN A 222 -26.10 -32.04 -22.22
CA GLN A 222 -27.11 -32.79 -21.46
C GLN A 222 -28.53 -32.40 -21.87
#